data_AF-A0A2V2NEW6-F1
#
_entry.id   AF-A0A2V2NEW6-F1
#
_cell.length_a   1.000
_cell.length_b   1.000
_cell.length_c   1.000
_cell.angle_alpha   90.00
_cell.angle_beta   90.00
_cell.angle_gamma   90.00
#
_symmetry.space_group_name_H-M   'P 1'
#
loop_
_entity.id
_entity.type
_entity.pdbx_description
1 polymer ?
#
loop_
_entity_poly.entity_id
_entity_poly.type
_entity_poly.pdbx_seq_one_letter_code
_entity_poly.pdbx_strand_id
1 'polypeptide(L)' 'MLDIHHQSITTEDGKPVGVILDIATFQKIETIIENYGLSHLMNEVEDDEELDRESAIKFYKSTITGQNNG' A
#
# COMPACT_ATOMS: atom_id res chain seq x y z
N MET A 1 2.16 -20.65 -6.01
CA MET A 1 0.94 -19.85 -6.14
C MET A 1 0.22 -19.91 -4.81
N LEU A 2 -0.23 -18.78 -4.25
CA LEU A 2 -1.00 -18.80 -3.00
C LEU A 2 -2.28 -19.60 -3.24
N ASP A 3 -2.55 -20.58 -2.38
CA ASP A 3 -3.81 -21.32 -2.40
C ASP A 3 -4.90 -20.44 -1.78
N ILE A 4 -5.64 -19.73 -2.64
CA ILE A 4 -6.67 -18.77 -2.25
C ILE A 4 -8.03 -19.40 -2.52
N HIS A 5 -8.64 -19.91 -1.45
CA HIS A 5 -10.03 -20.36 -1.51
C HIS A 5 -10.97 -19.16 -1.58
N HIS A 6 -11.81 -19.14 -2.61
CA HIS A 6 -12.81 -18.10 -2.81
C HIS A 6 -14.10 -18.70 -3.36
N GLN A 7 -15.20 -17.99 -3.16
CA GLN A 7 -16.46 -18.24 -3.84
C GLN A 7 -16.72 -17.12 -4.83
N SER A 8 -17.18 -17.43 -6.04
CA SER A 8 -17.52 -16.40 -7.03
C SER A 8 -18.99 -15.99 -6.89
N ILE A 9 -19.25 -14.69 -6.98
CA ILE A 9 -20.59 -14.13 -7.17
C ILE A 9 -20.78 -13.96 -8.68
N THR A 10 -21.83 -14.58 -9.23
CA THR A 10 -22.11 -14.55 -10.67
C THR A 10 -23.44 -13.83 -10.97
N THR A 11 -23.51 -13.21 -12.13
CA THR A 11 -24.77 -12.74 -12.72
C THR A 11 -25.65 -13.92 -13.19
N GLU A 12 -26.88 -13.63 -13.62
CA GLU A 12 -27.80 -14.64 -14.15
C GLU A 12 -27.28 -15.36 -15.40
N ASP A 13 -26.51 -14.68 -16.26
CA ASP A 13 -25.82 -15.27 -17.42
C ASP A 13 -24.52 -16.00 -17.04
N GLY A 14 -24.23 -16.15 -15.75
CA GLY A 14 -23.09 -16.91 -15.23
C GLY A 14 -21.76 -16.17 -15.26
N LYS A 15 -21.77 -14.86 -15.51
CA LYS A 15 -20.55 -14.05 -15.53
C LYS A 15 -20.11 -13.71 -14.09
N PRO A 16 -18.86 -13.99 -13.69
CA PRO A 16 -18.36 -13.60 -12.37
C PRO A 16 -18.23 -12.08 -12.28
N VAL A 17 -18.75 -11.51 -11.20
CA VAL A 17 -18.75 -10.07 -10.91
C VAL A 17 -18.14 -9.72 -9.57
N GLY A 18 -17.90 -10.72 -8.72
CA GLY A 18 -17.25 -10.53 -7.42
C GLY A 18 -16.76 -11.84 -6.84
N VAL A 19 -16.02 -11.75 -5.75
CA VAL A 19 -15.56 -12.90 -4.96
C VAL A 19 -15.83 -12.67 -3.49
N ILE A 20 -16.11 -13.76 -2.77
CA ILE A 20 -16.18 -13.81 -1.32
C ILE A 20 -14.95 -14.55 -0.84
N LEU A 21 -14.22 -13.91 0.06
CA LEU A 21 -13.02 -14.42 0.72
C LEU A 21 -13.24 -14.38 2.23
N ASP A 22 -12.59 -15.28 2.97
CA ASP A 22 -12.46 -15.07 4.40
C ASP A 22 -11.59 -13.83 4.67
N ILE A 23 -11.87 -13.17 5.79
CA ILE A 23 -11.25 -11.90 6.12
C ILE A 23 -9.72 -12.00 6.26
N ALA A 24 -9.20 -13.13 6.74
CA ALA A 24 -7.76 -13.31 6.93
C ALA A 24 -7.05 -13.44 5.57
N THR A 25 -7.66 -14.14 4.62
CA THR A 25 -7.16 -14.22 3.24
C THR A 25 -7.18 -12.86 2.56
N PHE A 26 -8.26 -12.08 2.70
CA PHE A 26 -8.31 -10.71 2.17
C PHE A 26 -7.19 -9.82 2.74
N GLN A 27 -7.02 -9.79 4.06
CA GLN A 27 -5.98 -9.01 4.73
C GLN A 27 -4.58 -9.44 4.30
N LYS A 28 -4.34 -10.74 4.13
CA LYS A 28 -3.06 -11.26 3.64
C LYS A 28 -2.74 -10.75 2.24
N ILE A 29 -3.74 -10.65 1.36
CA ILE A 29 -3.58 -10.07 0.02
C ILE A 29 -3.22 -8.59 0.13
N GLU A 30 -3.94 -7.81 0.95
CA GLU A 30 -3.64 -6.40 1.18
C GLU A 30 -2.19 -6.20 1.67
N THR A 31 -1.79 -6.91 2.72
CA THR A 31 -0.43 -6.82 3.27
C THR A 31 0.65 -7.12 2.23
N ILE A 32 0.44 -8.10 1.34
CA ILE A 32 1.40 -8.41 0.29
C ILE A 32 1.51 -7.26 -0.71
N ILE A 33 0.37 -6.68 -1.12
CA ILE A 33 0.33 -5.56 -2.06
C ILE A 33 0.96 -4.31 -1.43
N GLU A 34 0.64 -4.00 -0.18
CA GLU A 34 1.20 -2.87 0.57
C GLU A 34 2.71 -3.01 0.75
N ASN A 35 3.19 -4.19 1.15
CA ASN A 35 4.62 -4.44 1.32
C ASN A 35 5.38 -4.32 -0.01
N TYR A 36 4.79 -4.80 -1.11
CA TYR A 36 5.38 -4.64 -2.44
C TYR A 36 5.45 -3.15 -2.84
N GLY A 37 4.36 -2.41 -2.66
CA GLY A 37 4.31 -0.98 -2.96
C GLY A 37 5.32 -0.19 -2.12
N LEU A 38 5.39 -0.47 -0.82
CA LEU A 38 6.35 0.15 0.08
C LEU A 38 7.79 -0.15 -0.32
N SER A 39 8.11 -1.42 -0.61
CA SER A 39 9.44 -1.80 -1.08
C SER A 39 9.82 -1.11 -2.38
N HIS A 40 8.87 -0.92 -3.30
CA HIS A 40 9.12 -0.21 -4.55
C HIS A 40 9.44 1.27 -4.29
N LEU A 41 8.63 1.95 -3.47
CA LEU A 41 8.84 3.34 -3.09
C LEU A 41 10.17 3.54 -2.35
N MET A 42 10.58 2.59 -1.51
CA MET A 42 11.88 2.63 -0.84
C MET A 42 13.04 2.50 -1.84
N ASN A 43 12.91 1.65 -2.85
CA ASN A 43 13.94 1.48 -3.88
C ASN A 43 14.04 2.73 -4.78
N GLU A 44 12.94 3.44 -5.04
CA GLU A 44 12.95 4.68 -5.84
C GLU A 44 13.80 5.79 -5.20
N VAL A 45 13.97 5.76 -3.88
CA VAL A 45 14.73 6.76 -3.11
C VAL A 45 16.02 6.19 -2.51
N GLU A 46 16.49 5.02 -2.96
CA GLU A 46 17.68 4.36 -2.39
C GLU A 46 18.96 5.19 -2.56
N ASP A 47 19.08 5.92 -3.68
CA ASP A 47 20.22 6.77 -3.99
C ASP A 47 20.04 8.24 -3.53
N ASP A 48 18.90 8.57 -2.91
CA ASP A 48 18.65 9.92 -2.41
C ASP A 48 19.52 10.24 -1.17
N GLU A 49 19.77 11.53 -0.94
CA GLU A 49 20.54 11.97 0.21
C GLU A 49 19.84 11.61 1.54
N GLU A 50 20.49 10.78 2.35
CA GLU A 50 20.03 10.49 3.70
C GLU A 50 20.24 11.69 4.64
N LEU A 51 19.15 12.12 5.28
CA LEU A 51 19.21 13.15 6.31
C LEU A 51 19.45 12.53 7.68
N ASP A 52 20.35 13.13 8.47
CA ASP A 52 20.46 12.82 9.89
C ASP A 52 19.15 13.18 10.63
N ARG A 53 18.97 12.63 11.83
CA ARG A 53 17.73 12.78 12.60
C ARG A 53 17.33 14.25 12.82
N GLU A 54 18.27 15.13 13.11
CA GLU A 54 17.96 16.55 13.38
C GLU A 54 17.53 17.25 12.10
N SER A 55 18.27 17.03 11.01
CA SER A 55 17.95 17.56 9.68
C SER A 55 16.62 17.04 9.14
N ALA A 56 16.33 15.74 9.31
CA ALA A 56 15.07 15.13 8.92
C ALA A 56 13.87 15.72 9.68
N ILE A 57 13.99 15.92 11.00
CA ILE A 57 12.94 16.56 11.81
C ILE A 57 12.70 18.00 11.35
N LYS A 58 13.77 18.75 11.06
CA LYS A 58 13.66 20.14 10.58
C LYS A 58 13.02 20.20 9.21
N PHE A 59 13.43 19.35 8.28
CA PHE A 59 12.87 19.23 6.94
C PHE A 59 11.37 18.91 7.01
N TYR A 60 10.98 17.87 7.75
CA TYR A 60 9.58 17.49 7.94
C TYR A 60 8.73 18.63 8.53
N LYS A 61 9.26 19.36 9.52
CA LYS A 61 8.56 20.52 10.08
C LYS A 61 8.37 21.63 9.06
N SER A 62 9.36 21.87 8.18
CA SER A 62 9.25 22.91 7.15
C SER A 62 8.22 22.57 6.08
N THR A 63 8.10 21.29 5.70
CA THR A 63 7.14 20.83 4.69
C THR A 63 5.70 20.86 5.21
N ILE A 64 5.45 20.46 6.46
CA ILE A 64 4.11 20.54 7.08
C ILE A 64 3.68 21.99 7.39
N THR A 65 4.62 22.90 7.70
CA THR A 65 4.27 24.29 8.05
C THR A 65 4.06 25.16 6.80
N GLY A 66 4.75 24.84 5.69
CA GLY A 66 4.60 25.54 4.41
C GLY A 66 3.26 25.31 3.71
N GLN A 67 2.52 24.24 4.05
CA GLN A 67 1.19 23.96 3.49
C GLN A 67 0.03 24.68 4.21
N ASN A 68 0.29 25.36 5.34
CA ASN A 68 -0.73 26.07 6.12
C ASN A 68 -0.80 27.59 5.84
N ASN A 69 -0.07 28.08 4.83
CA ASN A 69 -0.08 29.49 4.39
C ASN A 69 -0.64 29.63 2.95
N GLY A 70 -1.75 28.95 2.65
CA GLY A 70 -2.49 29.04 1.39
C GLY A 70 -4.00 29.13 1.64
#